data_AF-A0ABD5NLK7-F1
#
_entry.id   AF-A0ABD5NLK7-F1
#
_cell.length_a   1.000
_cell.length_b   1.000
_cell.length_c   1.000
_cell.angle_alpha   90.00
_cell.angle_beta   90.00
_cell.angle_gamma   90.00
#
_symmetry.space_group_name_H-M   'P 1'
#
loop_
_entity.id
_entity.type
_entity.pdbx_description
1 polymer ?
#
loop_
_entity_poly.entity_id
_entity_poly.type
_entity_poly.pdbx_seq_one_letter_code
_entity_poly.pdbx_strand_id
1 'polypeptide(L)'
;MSLGRESAVDRLETLIETIEHEPTPVPVREVWVYGDLALGLDPIDRLDVYLTKDILLENDAASDETFYEEHGVRGVGTAVDADWAASNPDAVRANEHGHVAPERCLAAHLLAGDEPIHLEVCNASFEDNVTQRLRGARLRDDYTQLLDPRGVCLWVDGTRSSEAFEKLRESAFAMPTLSASLEMLGMDESEATEAARVVHAWREDQEGVTVRGDVV
;
A
#
# COMPACT_ATOMS: atom_id res chain seq x y z
N MET A 1 15.94 -9.98 -0.12
CA MET A 1 17.02 -9.10 -0.64
C MET A 1 16.81 -7.74 -0.01
N SER A 2 17.84 -7.09 0.53
CA SER A 2 17.70 -5.77 1.15
C SER A 2 18.14 -4.65 0.19
N LEU A 3 17.59 -3.45 0.34
CA LEU A 3 17.88 -2.26 -0.46
C LEU A 3 18.79 -1.30 0.32
N GLY A 4 19.63 -0.56 -0.40
CA GLY A 4 20.26 0.64 0.15
C GLY A 4 19.29 1.82 0.13
N ARG A 5 19.42 2.76 1.08
CA ARG A 5 18.54 3.92 1.21
C ARG A 5 18.30 4.69 -0.09
N GLU A 6 19.36 5.08 -0.79
CA GLU A 6 19.22 5.79 -2.07
C GLU A 6 18.41 4.97 -3.09
N SER A 7 18.69 3.67 -3.23
CA SER A 7 17.93 2.79 -4.12
C SER A 7 16.47 2.63 -3.70
N ALA A 8 16.18 2.58 -2.40
CA ALA A 8 14.82 2.51 -1.89
C ALA A 8 14.05 3.83 -2.17
N VAL A 9 14.73 4.97 -2.00
CA VAL A 9 14.15 6.28 -2.30
C VAL A 9 13.91 6.44 -3.81
N ASP A 10 14.92 6.19 -4.64
CA ASP A 10 14.80 6.28 -6.11
C ASP A 10 13.68 5.36 -6.64
N ARG A 11 13.47 4.21 -5.99
CA ARG A 11 12.38 3.31 -6.34
C ARG A 11 10.99 3.88 -6.04
N LEU A 12 10.83 4.58 -4.92
CA LEU A 12 9.61 5.34 -4.60
C LEU A 12 9.38 6.48 -5.58
N GLU A 13 10.45 7.17 -6.00
CA GLU A 13 10.36 8.22 -7.03
C GLU A 13 9.80 7.66 -8.34
N THR A 14 10.33 6.51 -8.79
CA THR A 14 9.82 5.80 -9.98
C THR A 14 8.36 5.38 -9.82
N LEU A 15 7.97 4.85 -8.65
CA LEU A 15 6.59 4.44 -8.38
C LEU A 15 5.62 5.64 -8.50
N ILE A 16 5.98 6.78 -7.93
CA ILE A 16 5.16 8.00 -7.97
C ILE A 16 5.12 8.56 -9.39
N GLU A 17 6.24 8.57 -10.12
CA GLU A 17 6.29 8.99 -11.52
C GLU A 17 5.36 8.16 -12.41
N THR A 18 5.31 6.84 -12.22
CA THR A 18 4.34 5.97 -12.92
C THR A 18 2.90 6.36 -12.56
N ILE A 19 2.59 6.57 -11.29
CA ILE A 19 1.24 6.97 -10.85
C ILE A 19 0.83 8.34 -11.41
N GLU A 20 1.77 9.29 -11.53
CA GLU A 20 1.52 10.64 -12.02
C GLU A 20 1.31 10.72 -13.54
N HIS A 21 1.90 9.79 -14.30
CA HIS A 21 2.02 9.93 -15.75
C HIS A 21 1.37 8.82 -16.56
N GLU A 22 1.08 7.67 -15.94
CA GLU A 22 0.47 6.53 -16.62
C GLU A 22 -0.99 6.31 -16.15
N PRO A 23 -1.89 5.88 -17.04
CA PRO A 23 -3.19 5.37 -16.63
C PRO A 23 -2.99 4.17 -15.70
N THR A 24 -3.58 4.23 -14.51
CA THR A 24 -3.56 3.17 -13.51
C THR A 24 -4.85 2.35 -13.55
N PRO A 25 -4.86 1.10 -13.04
CA PRO A 25 -6.08 0.28 -13.01
C PRO A 25 -7.23 0.91 -12.20
N VAL A 26 -6.89 1.74 -11.22
CA VAL A 26 -7.82 2.53 -10.41
C VAL A 26 -7.12 3.83 -10.03
N PRO A 27 -7.84 4.97 -9.93
CA PRO A 27 -7.22 6.23 -9.54
C PRO A 27 -6.57 6.12 -8.16
N VAL A 28 -5.35 6.63 -8.03
CA VAL A 28 -4.62 6.73 -6.77
C VAL A 28 -4.74 8.16 -6.25
N ARG A 29 -5.00 8.34 -4.95
CA ARG A 29 -5.15 9.63 -4.27
C ARG A 29 -4.00 9.98 -3.32
N GLU A 30 -3.39 8.98 -2.69
CA GLU A 30 -2.29 9.19 -1.76
C GLU A 30 -1.25 8.07 -1.89
N VAL A 31 0.02 8.43 -1.72
CA VAL A 31 1.14 7.51 -1.61
C VAL A 31 1.91 7.83 -0.33
N TRP A 32 2.01 6.84 0.55
CA TRP A 32 2.77 6.92 1.80
C TRP A 32 3.81 5.81 1.86
N VAL A 33 4.93 6.10 2.51
CA VAL A 33 5.88 5.07 2.94
C VAL A 33 5.84 4.94 4.45
N TYR A 34 5.97 3.73 4.95
CA TYR A 34 6.12 3.44 6.37
C TYR A 34 7.19 2.35 6.56
N GLY A 35 7.41 1.90 7.80
CA GLY A 35 8.39 0.84 8.08
C GLY A 35 9.84 1.32 7.94
N ASP A 36 10.74 0.42 7.55
CA ASP A 36 12.20 0.59 7.63
C ASP A 36 12.70 1.95 7.13
N LEU A 37 12.28 2.34 5.92
CA LEU A 37 12.74 3.57 5.29
C LEU A 37 12.28 4.82 6.06
N ALA A 38 11.01 4.85 6.48
CA ALA A 38 10.44 5.95 7.27
C ALA A 38 11.06 6.05 8.67
N LEU A 39 11.51 4.91 9.23
CA LEU A 39 12.13 4.81 10.55
C LEU A 39 13.64 5.06 10.56
N GLY A 40 14.25 5.29 9.40
CA GLY A 40 15.69 5.52 9.31
C GLY A 40 16.52 4.25 9.49
N LEU A 41 15.96 3.07 9.23
CA LEU A 41 16.69 1.80 9.29
C LEU A 41 17.53 1.60 8.02
N ASP A 42 18.71 1.00 8.18
CA ASP A 42 19.63 0.63 7.11
C ASP A 42 20.32 -0.71 7.45
N PRO A 43 20.33 -1.70 6.54
CA PRO A 43 19.69 -1.68 5.22
C PRO A 43 18.16 -1.73 5.31
N ILE A 44 17.48 -1.47 4.19
CA ILE A 44 16.01 -1.56 4.09
C ILE A 44 15.68 -3.00 3.70
N ASP A 45 15.17 -3.80 4.63
CA ASP A 45 14.85 -5.20 4.35
C ASP A 45 13.58 -5.33 3.51
N ARG A 46 12.65 -4.40 3.70
CA ARG A 46 11.42 -4.29 2.91
C ARG A 46 10.97 -2.84 2.78
N LEU A 47 10.51 -2.46 1.60
CA LEU A 47 9.89 -1.16 1.36
C LEU A 47 8.37 -1.28 1.53
N ASP A 48 7.83 -0.70 2.60
CA ASP A 48 6.40 -0.71 2.89
C ASP A 48 5.71 0.53 2.31
N VAL A 49 4.82 0.34 1.35
CA VAL A 49 4.10 1.41 0.65
C VAL A 49 2.60 1.27 0.87
N TYR A 50 1.95 2.38 1.18
CA TYR A 50 0.50 2.47 1.27
C TYR A 50 -0.05 3.34 0.15
N LEU A 51 -1.04 2.82 -0.59
CA LEU A 51 -1.77 3.53 -1.62
C LEU A 51 -3.23 3.71 -1.22
N THR A 52 -3.65 4.96 -1.18
CA THR A 52 -5.08 5.28 -1.15
C THR A 52 -5.59 5.27 -2.58
N LYS A 53 -6.56 4.42 -2.89
CA LYS A 53 -7.22 4.37 -4.21
C LYS A 53 -8.66 4.87 -4.15
N ASP A 54 -9.20 5.29 -5.28
CA ASP A 54 -10.63 5.50 -5.42
C ASP A 54 -11.39 4.22 -5.79
N ILE A 55 -12.70 4.31 -5.67
CA ILE A 55 -13.64 3.33 -6.21
C ILE A 55 -14.19 3.94 -7.50
N LEU A 56 -14.21 3.14 -8.57
CA LEU A 56 -14.83 3.58 -9.82
C LEU A 56 -16.33 3.78 -9.59
N LEU A 57 -16.83 4.95 -9.96
CA LEU A 57 -18.26 5.26 -9.91
C LEU A 57 -18.97 4.79 -11.19
N GLU A 58 -18.20 4.54 -12.25
CA GLU A 58 -18.68 4.08 -13.53
C GLU A 58 -18.94 2.57 -13.49
N ASN A 59 -19.98 2.16 -14.21
CA ASN A 59 -20.34 0.75 -14.36
C ASN A 59 -20.50 0.45 -15.84
N ASP A 60 -19.40 0.00 -16.45
CA ASP A 60 -19.38 -0.47 -17.83
C ASP A 60 -19.57 -1.99 -17.88
N ALA A 61 -20.83 -2.40 -17.72
CA ALA A 61 -21.21 -3.81 -17.78
C ALA A 61 -20.92 -4.46 -19.15
N ALA A 62 -20.85 -3.68 -20.23
CA ALA A 62 -20.56 -4.22 -21.56
C ALA A 62 -19.07 -4.58 -21.69
N SER A 63 -18.18 -3.73 -21.18
CA SER A 63 -16.76 -4.04 -21.08
C SER A 63 -16.50 -5.20 -20.12
N ASP A 64 -17.22 -5.29 -19.00
CA ASP A 64 -17.13 -6.44 -18.08
C ASP A 64 -17.49 -7.76 -18.78
N GLU A 65 -18.62 -7.81 -19.48
CA GLU A 65 -19.07 -9.01 -20.19
C GLU A 65 -18.07 -9.42 -21.27
N THR A 66 -17.58 -8.45 -22.07
CA THR A 66 -16.59 -8.70 -23.12
C THR A 66 -15.28 -9.25 -22.54
N PHE A 67 -14.74 -8.61 -21.51
CA PHE A 67 -13.48 -9.05 -20.90
C PHE A 67 -13.63 -10.42 -20.23
N TYR A 68 -14.78 -10.70 -19.63
CA TYR A 68 -15.07 -12.01 -19.06
C TYR A 68 -15.15 -13.11 -20.11
N GLU A 69 -15.77 -12.85 -21.27
CA GLU A 69 -15.82 -13.83 -22.37
C GLU A 69 -14.44 -14.15 -22.94
N GLU A 70 -13.55 -13.16 -23.02
CA GLU A 70 -12.20 -13.31 -23.59
C GLU A 70 -11.17 -13.86 -22.59
N HIS A 71 -11.22 -13.39 -21.35
CA HIS A 71 -10.17 -13.63 -20.35
C HIS A 71 -10.66 -14.36 -19.09
N GLY A 72 -11.97 -14.53 -18.92
CA GLY A 72 -12.55 -15.25 -17.78
C GLY A 72 -12.50 -14.48 -16.45
N VAL A 73 -12.24 -13.17 -16.48
CA VAL A 73 -12.15 -12.31 -15.29
C VAL A 73 -13.33 -11.33 -15.27
N ARG A 74 -14.02 -11.24 -14.13
CA ARG A 74 -15.13 -10.30 -13.90
C ARG A 74 -14.67 -9.01 -13.23
N GLY A 75 -15.44 -7.94 -13.37
CA GLY A 75 -15.24 -6.66 -12.70
C GLY A 75 -14.42 -5.64 -13.49
N VAL A 76 -14.05 -5.92 -14.74
CA VAL A 76 -13.39 -4.92 -15.60
C VAL A 76 -14.43 -3.90 -16.07
N GLY A 77 -14.12 -2.61 -16.01
CA GLY A 77 -15.08 -1.53 -16.24
C GLY A 77 -15.99 -1.21 -15.05
N THR A 78 -15.85 -1.92 -13.92
CA THR A 78 -16.65 -1.68 -12.69
C THR A 78 -15.79 -1.56 -11.43
N ALA A 79 -14.72 -2.35 -11.32
CA ALA A 79 -13.77 -2.32 -10.21
C ALA A 79 -12.36 -1.87 -10.65
N VAL A 80 -12.04 -2.08 -11.93
CA VAL A 80 -10.80 -1.63 -12.59
C VAL A 80 -11.15 -1.00 -13.92
N ASP A 81 -10.39 0.00 -14.34
CA ASP A 81 -10.59 0.75 -15.59
C ASP A 81 -10.50 -0.18 -16.82
N ALA A 82 -11.47 -0.08 -17.72
CA ALA A 82 -11.58 -0.96 -18.88
C ALA A 82 -10.53 -0.66 -19.96
N ASP A 83 -10.22 0.62 -20.19
CA ASP A 83 -9.22 1.04 -21.17
C ASP A 83 -7.81 0.64 -20.72
N TRP A 84 -7.54 0.77 -19.42
CA TRP A 84 -6.33 0.25 -18.80
C TRP A 84 -6.22 -1.26 -18.97
N ALA A 85 -7.28 -2.01 -18.69
CA ALA A 85 -7.28 -3.47 -18.78
C ALA A 85 -7.08 -3.95 -20.23
N ALA A 86 -7.71 -3.29 -21.20
CA ALA A 86 -7.52 -3.58 -22.63
C ALA A 86 -6.07 -3.32 -23.09
N SER A 87 -5.42 -2.31 -22.52
CA SER A 87 -4.02 -1.96 -22.82
C SER A 87 -3.01 -2.82 -22.05
N ASN A 88 -3.41 -3.40 -20.92
CA ASN A 88 -2.56 -4.16 -20.00
C ASN A 88 -3.16 -5.52 -19.59
N PRO A 89 -3.59 -6.38 -20.54
CA PRO A 89 -4.27 -7.63 -20.20
C PRO A 89 -3.40 -8.56 -19.34
N ASP A 90 -2.08 -8.54 -19.57
CA ASP A 90 -1.10 -9.34 -18.82
C ASP A 90 -0.90 -8.85 -17.37
N ALA A 91 -1.36 -7.65 -17.02
CA ALA A 91 -1.31 -7.10 -15.66
C ALA A 91 -2.62 -7.29 -14.89
N VAL A 92 -3.70 -7.73 -15.55
CA VAL A 92 -4.97 -8.01 -14.88
C VAL A 92 -4.81 -9.21 -13.95
N ARG A 93 -5.20 -9.02 -12.69
CA ARG A 93 -5.12 -10.05 -11.64
C ARG A 93 -6.49 -10.21 -11.01
N ALA A 94 -6.92 -11.46 -10.85
CA ALA A 94 -8.15 -11.80 -10.16
C ALA A 94 -7.87 -12.27 -8.73
N ASN A 95 -8.90 -12.19 -7.89
CA ASN A 95 -8.98 -12.90 -6.63
C ASN A 95 -9.34 -14.38 -6.87
N GLU A 96 -9.39 -15.16 -5.80
CA GLU A 96 -9.72 -16.60 -5.84
C GLU A 96 -11.15 -16.90 -6.35
N HIS A 97 -12.03 -15.90 -6.37
CA HIS A 97 -13.41 -15.98 -6.84
C HIS A 97 -13.56 -15.52 -8.31
N GLY A 98 -12.47 -15.28 -9.02
CA GLY A 98 -12.48 -14.88 -10.44
C GLY A 98 -12.91 -13.43 -10.70
N HIS A 99 -12.97 -12.58 -9.67
CA HIS A 99 -13.21 -11.15 -9.82
C HIS A 99 -11.87 -10.41 -9.82
N VAL A 100 -11.74 -9.38 -10.64
CA VAL A 100 -10.58 -8.50 -10.69
C VAL A 100 -10.30 -7.94 -9.30
N ALA A 101 -9.02 -7.91 -8.94
CA ALA A 101 -8.53 -7.49 -7.65
C ALA A 101 -7.71 -6.20 -7.85
N PRO A 102 -8.29 -5.01 -7.63
CA PRO A 102 -7.64 -3.74 -7.92
C PRO A 102 -6.25 -3.60 -7.29
N GLU A 103 -6.08 -4.07 -6.06
CA GLU A 103 -4.81 -4.09 -5.34
C GLU A 103 -3.75 -4.96 -6.04
N ARG A 104 -4.15 -6.09 -6.60
CA ARG A 104 -3.25 -6.99 -7.32
C ARG A 104 -2.93 -6.46 -8.71
N CYS A 105 -3.88 -5.80 -9.36
CA CYS A 105 -3.65 -5.07 -10.62
C CYS A 105 -2.68 -3.91 -10.40
N LEU A 106 -2.85 -3.11 -9.35
CA LEU A 106 -1.90 -2.05 -8.98
C LEU A 106 -0.51 -2.62 -8.71
N ALA A 107 -0.40 -3.70 -7.94
CA ALA A 107 0.88 -4.34 -7.71
C ALA A 107 1.53 -4.85 -9.01
N ALA A 108 0.76 -5.50 -9.89
CA ALA A 108 1.27 -5.98 -11.18
C ALA A 108 1.67 -4.86 -12.15
N HIS A 109 1.04 -3.68 -12.02
CA HIS A 109 1.35 -2.50 -12.82
C HIS A 109 2.57 -1.74 -12.29
N LEU A 110 2.68 -1.61 -10.96
CA LEU A 110 3.68 -0.76 -10.32
C LEU A 110 4.98 -1.49 -9.97
N LEU A 111 4.95 -2.81 -9.79
CA LEU A 111 6.06 -3.58 -9.21
C LEU A 111 6.63 -4.60 -10.22
N ALA A 112 7.96 -4.76 -10.19
CA ALA A 112 8.61 -5.91 -10.80
C ALA A 112 8.53 -7.14 -9.86
N GLY A 113 8.63 -8.34 -10.47
CA GLY A 113 8.11 -9.57 -9.86
C GLY A 113 8.67 -10.01 -8.50
N ASP A 114 9.92 -9.69 -8.16
CA ASP A 114 10.59 -10.18 -6.94
C ASP A 114 11.14 -9.06 -6.04
N GLU A 115 10.64 -7.84 -6.21
CA GLU A 115 11.05 -6.72 -5.37
C GLU A 115 10.63 -6.92 -3.90
N PRO A 116 11.46 -6.53 -2.90
CA PRO A 116 11.11 -6.63 -1.49
C PRO A 116 10.15 -5.48 -1.10
N ILE A 117 8.98 -5.42 -1.71
CA ILE A 117 7.98 -4.37 -1.53
C ILE A 117 6.72 -4.96 -0.94
N HIS A 118 6.24 -4.37 0.14
CA HIS A 118 4.89 -4.61 0.63
C HIS A 118 3.99 -3.47 0.18
N LEU A 119 2.89 -3.81 -0.50
CA LEU A 119 1.89 -2.86 -0.97
C LEU A 119 0.59 -3.04 -0.18
N GLU A 120 0.24 -2.04 0.62
CA GLU A 120 -1.10 -1.89 1.19
C GLU A 120 -1.93 -1.01 0.27
N VAL A 121 -3.11 -1.47 -0.12
CA VAL A 121 -4.03 -0.72 -0.99
C VAL A 121 -5.39 -0.64 -0.33
N CYS A 122 -5.91 0.57 -0.14
CA CYS A 122 -7.20 0.78 0.49
C CYS A 122 -7.92 2.01 -0.09
N ASN A 123 -9.24 2.08 0.06
CA ASN A 123 -10.01 3.28 -0.30
C ASN A 123 -10.04 4.36 0.79
N ALA A 124 -9.70 4.02 2.03
CA ALA A 124 -9.53 4.97 3.13
C ALA A 124 -8.15 5.64 3.07
N SER A 125 -8.06 6.90 3.52
CA SER A 125 -6.78 7.59 3.70
C SER A 125 -5.86 6.80 4.64
N PHE A 126 -4.55 7.02 4.56
CA PHE A 126 -3.59 6.32 5.42
C PHE A 126 -3.92 6.50 6.91
N GLU A 127 -4.14 7.74 7.35
CA GLU A 127 -4.41 8.07 8.76
C GLU A 127 -5.75 7.52 9.25
N ASP A 128 -6.79 7.54 8.40
CA ASP A 128 -8.08 6.94 8.73
C ASP A 128 -7.96 5.43 8.89
N ASN A 129 -7.24 4.76 7.98
CA ASN A 129 -7.08 3.32 8.02
C ASN A 129 -6.22 2.87 9.22
N VAL A 130 -5.17 3.62 9.57
CA VAL A 130 -4.43 3.44 10.84
C VAL A 130 -5.41 3.40 12.02
N THR A 131 -6.31 4.38 12.10
CA THR A 131 -7.28 4.47 13.20
C THR A 131 -8.32 3.34 13.16
N GLN A 132 -8.82 2.99 11.98
CA GLN A 132 -9.83 1.94 11.80
C GLN A 132 -9.28 0.55 12.10
N ARG A 133 -8.10 0.21 11.55
CA ARG A 133 -7.40 -1.05 11.83
C ARG A 133 -7.00 -1.16 13.29
N LEU A 134 -6.58 -0.06 13.92
CA LEU A 134 -6.36 -0.04 15.37
C LEU A 134 -7.61 -0.45 16.15
N ARG A 135 -8.76 0.18 15.88
CA ARG A 135 -10.02 -0.18 16.55
C ARG A 135 -10.41 -1.64 16.29
N GLY A 136 -10.28 -2.09 15.04
CA GLY A 136 -10.60 -3.46 14.63
C GLY A 136 -9.71 -4.50 15.30
N ALA A 137 -8.40 -4.25 15.36
CA ALA A 137 -7.42 -5.11 16.00
C ALA A 137 -7.69 -5.24 17.50
N ARG A 138 -7.96 -4.12 18.20
CA ARG A 138 -8.32 -4.14 19.63
C ARG A 138 -9.61 -4.89 19.92
N LEU A 139 -10.62 -4.75 19.05
CA LEU A 139 -11.89 -5.46 19.21
C LEU A 139 -11.75 -6.99 19.03
N ARG A 140 -10.83 -7.42 18.16
CA ARG A 140 -10.64 -8.83 17.79
C ARG A 140 -9.45 -9.50 18.49
N ASP A 141 -8.67 -8.75 19.25
CA ASP A 141 -7.38 -9.19 19.82
C ASP A 141 -6.44 -9.77 18.74
N ASP A 142 -6.39 -9.10 17.58
CA ASP A 142 -5.56 -9.47 16.44
C ASP A 142 -4.70 -8.30 15.96
N TYR A 143 -3.55 -8.13 16.60
CA TYR A 143 -2.62 -7.04 16.29
C TYR A 143 -1.82 -7.24 15.00
N THR A 144 -1.92 -8.40 14.32
CA THR A 144 -1.28 -8.61 13.00
C THR A 144 -1.91 -7.76 11.89
N GLN A 145 -3.10 -7.21 12.17
CA GLN A 145 -3.85 -6.32 11.28
C GLN A 145 -3.51 -4.84 11.48
N LEU A 146 -2.66 -4.49 12.45
CA LEU A 146 -2.28 -3.10 12.67
C LEU A 146 -1.49 -2.55 11.48
N LEU A 147 -1.83 -1.34 11.08
CA LEU A 147 -1.00 -0.51 10.20
C LEU A 147 -0.12 0.36 11.10
N ASP A 148 1.18 0.40 10.80
CA ASP A 148 2.13 1.20 11.57
C ASP A 148 1.87 2.69 11.34
N PRO A 149 1.55 3.46 12.39
CA PRO A 149 1.17 4.86 12.26
C PRO A 149 2.33 5.78 11.87
N ARG A 150 3.57 5.30 11.86
CA ARG A 150 4.77 6.10 11.58
C ARG A 150 5.03 6.17 10.06
N GLY A 151 4.09 6.80 9.36
CA GLY A 151 4.14 7.00 7.91
C GLY A 151 4.68 8.37 7.51
N VAL A 152 5.18 8.46 6.28
CA VAL A 152 5.59 9.69 5.60
C VAL A 152 4.79 9.82 4.31
N CYS A 153 4.02 10.90 4.18
CA CYS A 153 3.28 11.22 2.96
C CYS A 153 4.25 11.71 1.88
N LEU A 154 4.24 11.04 0.72
CA LEU A 154 5.13 11.35 -0.40
C LEU A 154 4.39 12.05 -1.53
N TRP A 155 3.11 11.70 -1.70
CA TRP A 155 2.27 12.25 -2.75
C TRP A 155 0.81 12.24 -2.30
N VAL A 156 0.09 13.33 -2.60
CA VAL A 156 -1.35 13.46 -2.35
C VAL A 156 -1.97 14.36 -3.42
N ASP A 157 -3.07 13.90 -4.02
CA ASP A 157 -3.89 14.66 -4.98
C ASP A 157 -3.06 15.41 -6.04
N GLY A 158 -2.14 14.71 -6.70
CA GLY A 158 -1.28 15.27 -7.76
C GLY A 158 -0.11 16.11 -7.28
N THR A 159 0.15 16.14 -5.96
CA THR A 159 1.23 16.94 -5.37
C THR A 159 2.27 16.04 -4.68
N ARG A 160 3.49 16.01 -5.24
CA ARG A 160 4.66 15.33 -4.66
C ARG A 160 5.37 16.20 -3.63
N SER A 161 5.82 15.59 -2.53
CA SER A 161 6.58 16.27 -1.47
C SER A 161 8.09 16.12 -1.64
N SER A 162 8.75 17.09 -2.27
CA SER A 162 10.22 17.08 -2.44
C SER A 162 10.97 17.07 -1.09
N GLU A 163 10.43 17.77 -0.08
CA GLU A 163 11.01 17.81 1.27
C GLU A 163 10.95 16.44 1.96
N ALA A 164 9.86 15.68 1.77
CA ALA A 164 9.77 14.33 2.33
C ALA A 164 10.85 13.42 1.72
N PHE A 165 11.04 13.49 0.40
CA PHE A 165 12.09 12.76 -0.30
C PHE A 165 13.50 13.11 0.18
N GLU A 166 13.80 14.41 0.34
CA GLU A 166 15.08 14.87 0.89
C GLU A 166 15.32 14.30 2.30
N LYS A 167 14.31 14.40 3.19
CA LYS A 167 14.40 13.87 4.55
C LYS A 167 14.53 12.35 4.60
N LEU A 168 13.95 11.61 3.66
CA LEU A 168 14.15 10.16 3.56
C LEU A 168 15.59 9.81 3.18
N ARG A 169 16.18 10.53 2.22
CA ARG A 169 17.59 10.36 1.80
C ARG A 169 18.55 10.66 2.95
N GLU A 170 18.26 11.72 3.71
CA GLU A 170 19.09 12.13 4.85
C GLU A 170 18.82 11.36 6.15
N SER A 171 17.84 10.46 6.17
CA SER A 171 17.36 9.79 7.39
C SER A 171 16.99 10.78 8.51
N ALA A 172 16.30 11.87 8.15
CA ALA A 172 16.08 13.02 9.02
C ALA A 172 14.75 12.99 9.81
N PHE A 173 13.92 11.96 9.64
CA PHE A 173 12.67 11.82 10.38
C PHE A 173 12.91 11.34 11.82
N ALA A 174 12.45 12.11 12.80
CA ALA A 174 12.49 11.74 14.21
C ALA A 174 11.17 11.05 14.61
N MET A 175 11.06 9.75 14.30
CA MET A 175 9.88 8.96 14.63
C MET A 175 9.97 8.38 16.06
N PRO A 176 8.87 8.38 16.84
CA PRO A 176 8.82 7.66 18.11
C PRO A 176 8.84 6.13 17.92
N THR A 177 8.95 5.38 19.03
CA THR A 177 8.77 3.92 18.98
C THR A 177 7.34 3.56 18.57
N LEU A 178 7.13 2.35 18.05
CA LEU A 178 5.79 1.89 17.66
C LEU A 178 4.84 1.92 18.85
N SER A 179 5.27 1.42 20.01
CA SER A 179 4.48 1.45 21.25
C SER A 179 4.08 2.87 21.63
N ALA A 180 5.01 3.83 21.59
CA ALA A 180 4.71 5.22 21.91
C ALA A 180 3.73 5.84 20.90
N SER A 181 3.84 5.54 19.60
CA SER A 181 2.84 5.97 18.62
C SER A 181 1.46 5.38 18.88
N LEU A 182 1.39 4.11 19.27
CA LEU A 182 0.13 3.43 19.61
C LEU A 182 -0.49 4.01 20.89
N GLU A 183 0.31 4.37 21.89
CA GLU A 183 -0.15 5.10 23.08
C GLU A 183 -0.72 6.47 22.72
N MET A 184 -0.07 7.22 21.81
CA MET A 184 -0.60 8.49 21.29
C MET A 184 -1.94 8.33 20.57
N LEU A 185 -2.24 7.13 20.05
CA LEU A 185 -3.53 6.77 19.44
C LEU A 185 -4.54 6.19 20.45
N GLY A 186 -4.22 6.20 21.75
CA GLY A 186 -5.13 5.83 22.82
C GLY A 186 -5.10 4.36 23.24
N MET A 187 -3.99 3.65 22.99
CA MET A 187 -3.70 2.37 23.66
C MET A 187 -3.07 2.60 25.03
N ASP A 188 -3.31 1.68 25.96
CA ASP A 188 -2.59 1.67 27.23
C ASP A 188 -1.17 1.12 27.01
N GLU A 189 -0.18 1.57 27.81
CA GLU A 189 1.26 1.25 27.66
C GLU A 189 1.54 -0.25 27.47
N SER A 190 0.95 -1.10 28.31
CA SER A 190 1.13 -2.55 28.24
C SER A 190 0.52 -3.16 26.98
N GLU A 191 -0.62 -2.62 26.54
CA GLU A 191 -1.31 -3.07 25.33
C GLU A 191 -0.51 -2.67 24.09
N ALA A 192 -0.04 -1.42 24.05
CA ALA A 192 0.79 -0.87 22.99
C ALA A 192 2.13 -1.61 22.83
N THR A 193 2.74 -2.00 23.94
CA THR A 193 3.98 -2.79 23.95
C THR A 193 3.77 -4.17 23.34
N GLU A 194 2.69 -4.86 23.72
CA GLU A 194 2.37 -6.18 23.18
C GLU A 194 2.01 -6.10 21.68
N ALA A 195 1.17 -5.14 21.32
CA ALA A 195 0.81 -4.89 19.93
C ALA A 195 2.03 -4.60 19.05
N ALA A 196 2.96 -3.74 19.52
CA ALA A 196 4.20 -3.46 18.82
C ALA A 196 5.03 -4.74 18.60
N ARG A 197 5.14 -5.60 19.62
CA ARG A 197 5.85 -6.89 19.52
C ARG A 197 5.23 -7.81 18.48
N VAL A 198 3.90 -7.91 18.43
CA VAL A 198 3.18 -8.73 17.44
C VAL A 198 3.40 -8.21 16.02
N VAL A 199 3.33 -6.89 15.82
CA VAL A 199 3.58 -6.26 14.51
C VAL A 199 5.01 -6.54 14.03
N HIS A 200 6.01 -6.39 14.92
CA HIS A 200 7.41 -6.67 14.57
C HIS A 200 7.61 -8.14 14.18
N ALA A 201 7.10 -9.09 14.98
CA ALA A 201 7.21 -10.51 14.68
C ALA A 201 6.53 -10.87 13.34
N TRP A 202 5.35 -10.32 13.07
CA TRP A 202 4.65 -10.55 11.82
C TRP A 202 5.43 -10.04 10.60
N ARG A 203 6.10 -8.89 10.71
CA ARG A 203 6.92 -8.30 9.64
C ARG A 203 8.14 -9.14 9.31
N GLU A 204 8.83 -9.66 10.32
CA GLU A 204 10.04 -10.47 10.16
C GLU A 204 9.79 -11.75 9.35
N ASP A 205 8.57 -12.29 9.37
CA ASP A 205 8.18 -13.51 8.65
C ASP A 205 7.83 -13.29 7.17
N GLN A 206 7.82 -12.04 6.67
CA GLN A 206 7.39 -11.73 5.30
C GLN A 206 8.58 -11.60 4.34
N GLU A 207 8.48 -12.24 3.17
CA GLU A 207 9.49 -12.17 2.10
C GLU A 207 8.86 -11.84 0.74
N GLY A 208 9.62 -11.13 -0.10
CA GLY A 208 9.23 -10.78 -1.48
C GLY A 208 8.11 -9.75 -1.59
N VAL A 209 7.45 -9.73 -2.76
CA VAL A 209 6.29 -8.86 -3.00
C VAL A 209 5.10 -9.40 -2.20
N THR A 210 4.55 -8.58 -1.33
CA THR A 210 3.31 -8.91 -0.60
C THR A 210 2.28 -7.82 -0.83
N VAL A 211 1.04 -8.21 -1.13
CA VAL A 211 -0.06 -7.27 -1.39
C VAL A 211 -1.17 -7.52 -0.41
N ARG A 212 -1.61 -6.47 0.28
CA ARG A 212 -2.81 -6.51 1.12
C ARG A 212 -3.79 -5.44 0.61
N GLY A 213 -4.95 -5.90 0.19
CA GLY A 213 -6.08 -5.06 -0.18
C GLY A 213 -7.08 -4.99 0.97
N ASP A 214 -7.61 -3.80 1.23
CA ASP A 214 -8.76 -3.62 2.11
C ASP A 214 -9.77 -2.70 1.41
N VAL A 215 -11.05 -2.91 1.67
CA VAL A 215 -12.11 -2.01 1.23
C VAL A 215 -13.00 -1.74 2.44
N VAL A 216 -13.01 -0.48 2.87
CA VAL A 216 -13.75 -0.02 4.06
C VAL A 216 -14.99 0.76 3.67
#